data_AF-A0A3P6FLE8-F1
#
_entry.id   AF-A0A3P6FLE8-F1
#
_cell.length_a   1.000
_cell.length_b   1.000
_cell.length_c   1.000
_cell.angle_alpha   90.00
_cell.angle_beta   90.00
_cell.angle_gamma   90.00
#
_symmetry.space_group_name_H-M   'P 1'
#
loop_
_entity.id
_entity.type
_entity.pdbx_description
1 polymer ?
#
loop_
_entity_poly.entity_id
_entity_poly.type
_entity_poly.pdbx_seq_one_letter_code
_entity_poly.pdbx_strand_id
1 'polypeptide(L)'
;MDSPVSRSDSSSEPGDGSDCDLMAPLSLSCVYAAPPLVGPTSSVFEDKLAEWRSRYSLRSSIILRVPTPEERASSYIPGEISVYEAFFDSSLRGMIPALIVAFCNLFEISPSQLNSPAWRILIAIQNLGDL
;
A
#
# COMPACT_ATOMS: atom_id res chain seq x y z
N MET A 1 44.50 -17.64 49.06
CA MET A 1 43.53 -16.76 48.38
C MET A 1 42.94 -17.62 47.29
N ASP A 2 42.02 -18.48 47.68
CA ASP A 2 41.56 -19.60 46.87
C ASP A 2 40.14 -19.30 46.44
N SER A 3 39.97 -18.92 45.18
CA SER A 3 38.66 -18.71 44.56
C SER A 3 38.07 -20.04 44.12
N PRO A 4 36.78 -20.31 44.35
CA PRO A 4 36.13 -21.48 43.80
C PRO A 4 35.71 -21.23 42.34
N VAL A 5 35.97 -22.23 41.49
CA VAL A 5 35.39 -22.37 40.15
C VAL A 5 33.88 -22.58 40.30
N SER A 6 33.09 -21.60 39.85
CA SER A 6 31.65 -21.78 39.64
C SER A 6 31.42 -22.45 38.30
N ARG A 7 30.92 -23.70 38.36
CA ARG A 7 30.23 -24.35 37.24
C ARG A 7 29.03 -23.49 36.84
N SER A 8 28.96 -23.10 35.58
CA SER A 8 27.72 -22.59 34.99
C SER A 8 26.97 -23.75 34.35
N ASP A 9 25.78 -24.01 34.89
CA ASP A 9 24.82 -24.97 34.38
C ASP A 9 24.38 -24.60 32.96
N SER A 10 24.42 -25.58 32.06
CA SER A 10 23.79 -25.46 30.74
C SER A 10 22.28 -25.48 30.90
N SER A 11 21.67 -24.29 30.77
CA SER A 11 20.24 -24.14 30.58
C SER A 11 19.93 -24.37 29.10
N SER A 12 19.37 -25.53 28.76
CA SER A 12 18.79 -25.79 27.44
C SER A 12 17.41 -25.13 27.37
N GLU A 13 17.32 -23.99 26.69
CA GLU A 13 16.02 -23.46 26.28
C GLU A 13 15.44 -24.31 25.13
N PRO A 14 14.12 -24.57 25.11
CA PRO A 14 13.50 -25.15 23.93
C PRO A 14 13.46 -24.08 22.84
N GLY A 15 14.36 -24.21 21.87
CA GLY A 15 14.26 -23.47 20.62
C GLY A 15 13.00 -23.91 19.89
N ASP A 16 11.92 -23.17 20.06
CA ASP A 16 10.75 -23.23 19.20
C ASP A 16 11.10 -22.56 17.87
N GLY A 17 11.94 -23.27 17.10
CA GLY A 17 12.20 -22.97 15.70
C GLY A 17 10.96 -23.34 14.91
N SER A 18 10.02 -22.39 14.79
CA SER A 18 8.99 -22.45 13.76
C SER A 18 9.68 -22.43 12.40
N ASP A 19 9.94 -23.63 11.89
CA ASP A 19 10.46 -23.87 10.56
C ASP A 19 9.36 -23.44 9.60
N CYS A 20 9.41 -22.17 9.19
CA CYS A 20 8.49 -21.65 8.19
C CYS A 20 8.79 -22.33 6.86
N ASP A 21 8.04 -23.40 6.58
CA ASP A 21 8.15 -24.17 5.36
C ASP A 21 7.82 -23.26 4.16
N LEU A 22 8.86 -22.67 3.55
CA LEU A 22 8.77 -21.66 2.48
C LEU A 22 8.09 -22.19 1.21
N MET A 23 7.86 -23.50 1.13
CA MET A 23 7.23 -24.18 0.00
C MET A 23 5.78 -24.60 0.27
N ALA A 24 5.26 -24.40 1.48
CA ALA A 24 3.86 -24.64 1.75
C ALA A 24 3.00 -23.62 0.98
N PRO A 25 1.97 -24.05 0.22
CA PRO A 25 1.07 -23.12 -0.44
C PRO A 25 0.50 -22.17 0.61
N LEU A 26 0.64 -20.86 0.35
CA LEU A 26 0.14 -19.81 1.25
C LEU A 26 -1.32 -20.13 1.56
N SER A 27 -1.59 -20.42 2.83
CA SER A 27 -2.96 -20.67 3.27
C SER A 27 -3.76 -19.41 2.98
N LEU A 28 -4.58 -19.44 1.93
CA LEU A 28 -5.49 -18.35 1.53
C LEU A 28 -6.50 -17.98 2.62
N SER A 29 -6.52 -18.73 3.72
CA SER A 29 -7.25 -18.42 4.95
C SER A 29 -6.61 -17.33 5.80
N CYS A 30 -5.48 -16.75 5.39
CA CYS A 30 -4.99 -15.51 5.99
C CYS A 30 -6.03 -14.41 5.73
N VAL A 31 -6.89 -14.17 6.72
CA VAL A 31 -7.81 -13.04 6.71
C VAL A 31 -6.93 -11.80 6.68
N TYR A 32 -6.75 -11.22 5.50
CA TYR A 32 -6.07 -9.96 5.34
C TYR A 32 -6.95 -8.90 6.01
N ALA A 33 -6.63 -8.58 7.25
CA ALA A 33 -7.28 -7.47 7.92
C ALA A 33 -6.87 -6.19 7.17
N ALA A 34 -7.86 -5.45 6.67
CA ALA A 34 -7.63 -4.19 6.01
C ALA A 34 -6.72 -3.31 6.89
N PRO A 35 -5.64 -2.74 6.34
CA PRO A 35 -4.75 -1.88 7.12
C PRO A 35 -5.54 -0.73 7.74
N PRO A 36 -5.17 -0.25 8.94
CA PRO A 36 -5.86 0.87 9.56
C PRO A 36 -5.85 2.09 8.63
N LEU A 37 -6.89 2.93 8.71
CA LEU A 37 -6.93 4.20 8.00
C LEU A 37 -5.79 5.09 8.49
N VAL A 38 -4.83 5.40 7.62
CA VAL A 38 -3.62 6.15 7.96
C VAL A 38 -3.64 7.52 7.27
N GLY A 39 -3.15 8.54 7.96
CA GLY A 39 -2.92 9.88 7.41
C GLY A 39 -4.02 10.89 7.75
N PRO A 40 -3.84 12.17 7.41
CA PRO A 40 -4.78 13.24 7.77
C PRO A 40 -6.09 13.15 6.96
N THR A 41 -7.15 13.79 7.48
CA THR A 41 -8.36 14.07 6.70
C THR A 41 -8.02 14.98 5.52
N SER A 42 -8.80 14.86 4.45
CA SER A 42 -8.65 15.76 3.31
C SER A 42 -9.05 17.19 3.66
N SER A 43 -8.33 18.16 3.10
CA SER A 43 -8.69 19.59 3.09
C SER A 43 -9.16 20.06 1.71
N VAL A 44 -9.43 19.13 0.80
CA VAL A 44 -9.87 19.40 -0.57
C VAL A 44 -11.33 19.82 -0.56
N PHE A 45 -11.64 20.92 -1.24
CA PHE A 45 -12.99 21.39 -1.51
C PHE A 45 -13.23 21.43 -3.03
N GLU A 46 -14.47 21.72 -3.44
CA GLU A 46 -14.91 21.59 -4.83
C GLU A 46 -14.22 22.60 -5.78
N ASP A 47 -13.93 23.80 -5.29
CA ASP A 47 -13.13 24.82 -5.99
C ASP A 47 -11.73 24.31 -6.35
N LYS A 48 -11.10 23.56 -5.43
CA LYS A 48 -9.78 22.96 -5.63
C LYS A 48 -9.79 21.89 -6.72
N LEU A 49 -10.91 21.20 -6.97
CA LEU A 49 -11.01 20.21 -8.06
C LEU A 49 -10.92 20.86 -9.44
N ALA A 50 -11.56 22.02 -9.62
CA ALA A 50 -11.47 22.78 -10.86
C ALA A 50 -10.05 23.30 -11.10
N GLU A 51 -9.41 23.79 -10.03
CA GLU A 51 -8.00 24.19 -10.05
C GLU A 51 -7.09 23.04 -10.45
N TRP A 52 -7.21 21.87 -9.80
CA TRP A 52 -6.39 20.69 -10.10
C TRP A 52 -6.56 20.20 -11.53
N ARG A 53 -7.79 20.17 -12.06
CA ARG A 53 -8.02 19.78 -13.45
C ARG A 53 -7.24 20.68 -14.42
N SER A 54 -7.22 21.98 -14.18
CA SER A 54 -6.42 22.93 -14.96
C SER A 54 -4.91 22.73 -14.73
N ARG A 55 -4.47 22.80 -13.47
CA ARG A 55 -3.06 22.73 -13.05
C ARG A 55 -2.35 21.48 -13.57
N TYR A 56 -3.01 20.33 -13.50
CA TYR A 56 -2.43 19.05 -13.90
C TYR A 56 -2.87 18.58 -15.29
N SER A 57 -3.63 19.39 -16.03
CA SER A 57 -4.13 19.06 -17.38
C SER A 57 -4.86 17.72 -17.42
N LEU A 58 -5.70 17.47 -16.40
CA LEU A 58 -6.45 16.22 -16.30
C LEU A 58 -7.51 16.16 -17.40
N ARG A 59 -7.63 15.01 -18.07
CA ARG A 59 -8.64 14.80 -19.12
C ARG A 59 -10.04 14.96 -18.55
N SER A 60 -10.97 15.48 -19.36
CA SER A 60 -12.38 15.62 -18.99
C SER A 60 -13.06 14.28 -18.65
N SER A 61 -12.54 13.17 -19.19
CA SER A 61 -13.00 11.82 -18.90
C SER A 61 -12.68 11.33 -17.48
N ILE A 62 -11.74 11.97 -16.78
CA ILE A 62 -11.43 11.65 -15.38
C ILE A 62 -12.45 12.36 -14.51
N ILE A 63 -13.18 11.63 -13.67
CA ILE A 63 -14.12 12.21 -12.71
C ILE A 63 -13.35 12.46 -11.42
N LEU A 64 -13.38 13.69 -10.91
CA LEU A 64 -12.84 14.06 -9.61
C LEU A 64 -13.98 14.27 -8.63
N ARG A 65 -13.80 13.82 -7.39
CA ARG A 65 -14.77 13.95 -6.30
C ARG A 65 -14.06 14.47 -5.05
N VAL A 66 -14.77 15.27 -4.25
CA VAL A 66 -14.32 15.65 -2.91
C VAL A 66 -14.54 14.46 -1.96
N PRO A 67 -13.52 14.00 -1.23
CA PRO A 67 -13.69 12.93 -0.26
C PRO A 67 -14.58 13.36 0.92
N THR A 68 -15.29 12.42 1.54
CA THR A 68 -16.04 12.69 2.78
C THR A 68 -15.08 12.94 3.96
N PRO A 69 -15.55 13.53 5.07
CA PRO A 69 -14.70 13.78 6.24
C PRO A 69 -14.05 12.52 6.83
N GLU A 70 -14.68 11.37 6.68
CA GLU A 70 -14.21 10.07 7.17
C GLU A 70 -13.22 9.41 6.20
N GLU A 71 -13.28 9.74 4.92
CA GLU A 71 -12.41 9.20 3.89
C GLU A 71 -10.98 9.73 4.03
N ARG A 72 -10.02 8.84 3.77
CA ARG A 72 -8.59 9.12 3.74
C ARG A 72 -8.03 8.70 2.40
N ALA A 73 -6.82 9.16 2.07
CA ALA A 73 -6.13 8.66 0.89
C ALA A 73 -5.94 7.14 0.92
N SER A 74 -5.81 6.55 2.11
CA SER A 74 -5.75 5.09 2.33
C SER A 74 -7.11 4.39 2.30
N SER A 75 -8.24 5.10 2.14
CA SER A 75 -9.55 4.46 2.05
C SER A 75 -9.66 3.71 0.73
N TYR A 76 -9.90 2.40 0.80
CA TYR A 76 -10.26 1.60 -0.36
C TYR A 76 -11.75 1.76 -0.64
N ILE A 77 -12.07 2.21 -1.85
CA ILE A 77 -13.43 2.37 -2.36
C ILE A 77 -13.49 1.65 -3.70
N PRO A 78 -14.27 0.57 -3.84
CA PRO A 78 -14.35 -0.17 -5.10
C PRO A 78 -14.72 0.73 -6.28
N GLY A 79 -13.90 0.70 -7.33
CA GLY A 79 -14.12 1.50 -8.54
C GLY A 79 -13.64 2.95 -8.46
N GLU A 80 -13.14 3.40 -7.31
CA GLU A 80 -12.54 4.71 -7.13
C GLU A 80 -11.03 4.59 -6.83
N ILE A 81 -10.31 5.68 -7.10
CA ILE A 81 -8.87 5.77 -6.84
C ILE A 81 -8.65 6.96 -5.90
N SER A 82 -8.15 6.66 -4.71
CA SER A 82 -7.78 7.66 -3.71
C SER A 82 -6.27 7.88 -3.74
N VAL A 83 -5.82 9.08 -4.11
CA VAL A 83 -4.39 9.47 -4.18
C VAL A 83 -4.14 10.83 -3.53
N TYR A 84 -2.94 11.03 -2.98
CA TYR A 84 -2.48 12.34 -2.54
C TYR A 84 -2.19 13.27 -3.72
N GLU A 85 -2.29 14.59 -3.53
CA GLU A 85 -1.95 15.61 -4.55
C GLU A 85 -0.54 15.39 -5.16
N ALA A 86 0.43 14.96 -4.33
CA ALA A 86 1.81 14.68 -4.74
C ALA A 86 1.95 13.61 -5.85
N PHE A 87 0.93 12.77 -6.07
CA PHE A 87 0.91 11.85 -7.20
C PHE A 87 0.87 12.60 -8.53
N PHE A 88 0.08 13.68 -8.62
CA PHE A 88 0.01 14.49 -9.81
C PHE A 88 1.30 15.28 -10.06
N ASP A 89 1.96 15.73 -8.98
CA ASP A 89 3.29 16.36 -9.07
C ASP A 89 4.34 15.37 -9.59
N SER A 90 4.22 14.09 -9.25
CA SER A 90 5.07 13.00 -9.72
C SER A 90 4.74 12.53 -11.14
N SER A 91 3.93 13.30 -11.89
CA SER A 91 3.48 12.99 -13.26
C SER A 91 2.66 11.70 -13.40
N LEU A 92 2.17 11.13 -12.29
CA LEU A 92 1.21 10.03 -12.29
C LEU A 92 -0.20 10.57 -12.58
N ARG A 93 -0.39 11.03 -13.83
CA ARG A 93 -1.61 11.69 -14.34
C ARG A 93 -2.37 10.84 -15.36
N GLY A 94 -1.79 9.69 -15.73
CA GLY A 94 -2.36 8.74 -16.68
C GLY A 94 -3.38 7.82 -16.02
N MET A 95 -3.86 6.84 -16.79
CA MET A 95 -4.59 5.71 -16.22
C MET A 95 -3.67 4.92 -15.31
N ILE A 96 -4.17 4.53 -14.13
CA ILE A 96 -3.45 3.58 -13.29
C ILE A 96 -3.36 2.24 -14.04
N PRO A 97 -2.16 1.64 -14.15
CA PRO A 97 -1.98 0.33 -14.76
C PRO A 97 -2.94 -0.73 -14.21
N ALA A 98 -3.44 -1.60 -15.10
CA ALA A 98 -4.43 -2.62 -14.74
C ALA A 98 -3.94 -3.57 -13.65
N LEU A 99 -2.65 -3.95 -13.67
CA LEU A 99 -2.04 -4.77 -12.62
C LEU A 99 -2.08 -4.10 -11.26
N ILE A 100 -1.89 -2.78 -11.18
CA ILE A 100 -1.95 -2.05 -9.91
C ILE A 100 -3.38 -2.05 -9.39
N VAL A 101 -4.37 -1.81 -10.26
CA VAL A 101 -5.79 -1.90 -9.89
C VAL A 101 -6.13 -3.31 -9.39
N ALA A 102 -5.70 -4.35 -10.11
CA ALA A 102 -5.96 -5.74 -9.73
C ALA A 102 -5.29 -6.09 -8.38
N PHE A 103 -4.05 -5.65 -8.16
CA PHE A 103 -3.34 -5.85 -6.90
C PHE A 103 -4.06 -5.13 -5.74
N CYS A 104 -4.39 -3.86 -5.91
CA CYS A 104 -5.12 -3.09 -4.90
C CYS A 104 -6.49 -3.71 -4.58
N ASN A 105 -7.22 -4.17 -5.58
CA ASN A 105 -8.50 -4.85 -5.39
C ASN A 105 -8.35 -6.19 -4.65
N LEU A 106 -7.30 -6.96 -4.97
CA LEU A 106 -7.04 -8.26 -4.34
C LEU A 106 -6.78 -8.12 -2.83
N PHE A 107 -6.09 -7.06 -2.41
CA PHE A 107 -5.76 -6.79 -1.01
C PHE A 107 -6.70 -5.78 -0.34
N GLU A 108 -7.72 -5.30 -1.05
CA GLU A 108 -8.62 -4.24 -0.56
C GLU A 108 -7.88 -3.00 -0.01
N ILE A 109 -6.83 -2.58 -0.72
CA ILE A 109 -6.02 -1.41 -0.38
C ILE A 109 -6.15 -0.31 -1.43
N SER A 110 -6.02 0.94 -1.01
CA SER A 110 -5.88 2.08 -1.90
C SER A 110 -4.48 2.14 -2.51
N PRO A 111 -4.33 2.60 -3.78
CA PRO A 111 -3.02 2.88 -4.38
C PRO A 111 -2.13 3.81 -3.55
N SER A 112 -2.71 4.70 -2.74
CA SER A 112 -1.96 5.58 -1.82
C SER A 112 -1.14 4.83 -0.76
N GLN A 113 -1.51 3.57 -0.46
CA GLN A 113 -0.81 2.76 0.54
C GLN A 113 0.44 2.10 -0.03
N LEU A 114 0.63 2.12 -1.35
CA LEU A 114 1.82 1.57 -1.99
C LEU A 114 3.00 2.52 -1.77
N ASN A 115 4.10 1.98 -1.25
CA ASN A 115 5.35 2.71 -1.17
C ASN A 115 6.02 2.85 -2.55
N SER A 116 7.00 3.77 -2.67
CA SER A 116 7.69 4.02 -3.94
C SER A 116 8.32 2.76 -4.57
N PRO A 117 8.98 1.86 -3.82
CA PRO A 117 9.43 0.58 -4.36
C PRO A 117 8.31 -0.29 -4.95
N ALA A 118 7.18 -0.43 -4.26
CA ALA A 118 6.03 -1.21 -4.72
C ALA A 118 5.47 -0.67 -6.04
N TRP A 119 5.30 0.66 -6.14
CA TRP A 119 4.91 1.31 -7.40
C TRP A 119 5.86 0.96 -8.55
N ARG A 120 7.17 1.10 -8.35
CA ARG A 120 8.17 0.82 -9.39
C ARG A 120 8.14 -0.64 -9.84
N ILE A 121 8.04 -1.58 -8.90
CA ILE A 121 8.00 -3.01 -9.19
C ILE A 121 6.72 -3.35 -9.97
N LEU A 122 5.56 -2.90 -9.52
CA LEU A 122 4.29 -3.20 -10.19
C LEU A 122 4.23 -2.61 -11.61
N ILE A 123 4.75 -1.39 -11.81
CA ILE A 123 4.86 -0.79 -13.15
C ILE A 123 5.82 -1.60 -14.03
N ALA A 124 6.97 -2.02 -13.50
CA ALA A 124 7.94 -2.81 -14.26
C ALA A 124 7.36 -4.18 -14.67
N ILE A 125 6.61 -4.84 -13.79
CA ILE A 125 5.96 -6.12 -14.09
C ILE A 125 4.90 -5.93 -15.18
N GLN A 126 4.04 -4.92 -15.07
CA GLN A 126 3.05 -4.62 -16.11
C GLN A 126 3.73 -4.42 -17.46
N ASN A 127 4.74 -3.56 -17.52
CA ASN A 127 5.46 -3.26 -18.76
C ASN A 127 6.16 -4.50 -19.34
N LEU A 128 6.61 -5.45 -18.51
CA LEU A 128 7.22 -6.70 -18.98
C LEU A 128 6.18 -7.67 -19.56
N GLY A 129 4.97 -7.70 -18.98
CA GLY A 129 3.87 -8.53 -19.47
C GLY A 129 3.21 -7.98 -20.75
N ASP A 130 3.37 -6.69 -21.02
CA ASP A 130 2.83 -6.02 -22.21
C ASP A 130 3.79 -6.06 -23.43
N LEU A 131 5.01 -6.62 -23.28
CA LEU A 131 6.00 -6.84 -24.35
C LEU A 131 5.70 -8.11 -25.14
#